data_AF-A0A1H9UQ53-F1
#
_entry.id   AF-A0A1H9UQ53-F1
#
_cell.length_a   1.000
_cell.length_b   1.000
_cell.length_c   1.000
_cell.angle_alpha   90.00
_cell.angle_beta   90.00
_cell.angle_gamma   90.00
#
_symmetry.space_group_name_H-M   'P 1'
#
loop_
_entity.id
_entity.type
_entity.pdbx_description
1 polymer ?
#
loop_
_entity_poly.entity_id
_entity_poly.type
_entity_poly.pdbx_seq_one_letter_code
_entity_poly.pdbx_strand_id
1 'polypeptide(L)'
;MKPVEVRVASAVAFGGALVFFVIGLVLWRTTGDPDVLKLPSFIAVLELPVAASLLIRLRFMHYPAMIVFILVALLHLVIVLAEGPAWARVASGVLSAVHIYGVVLLNTGPAREHLGGPR
;
A
#
# COMPACT_ATOMS: atom_id res chain seq x y z
N MET A 1 -21.44 -7.74 9.05
CA MET A 1 -20.77 -6.47 8.64
C MET A 1 -19.31 -6.76 8.33
N LYS A 2 -18.68 -6.04 7.40
CA LYS A 2 -17.22 -6.18 7.16
C LYS A 2 -16.47 -5.60 8.36
N PRO A 3 -15.44 -6.28 8.92
CA PRO A 3 -14.62 -5.72 9.98
C PRO A 3 -14.03 -4.38 9.55
N VAL A 4 -13.97 -3.42 10.47
CA VAL A 4 -13.44 -2.08 10.17
C VAL A 4 -11.97 -2.18 9.73
N GLU A 5 -11.24 -3.13 10.29
CA GLU A 5 -9.84 -3.44 10.01
C GLU A 5 -9.63 -3.80 8.54
N VAL A 6 -10.51 -4.62 7.96
CA VAL A 6 -10.43 -5.03 6.54
C VAL A 6 -10.79 -3.85 5.61
N ARG A 7 -11.75 -3.02 6.02
CA ARG A 7 -12.12 -1.80 5.27
C ARG A 7 -10.98 -0.79 5.27
N VAL A 8 -10.36 -0.56 6.43
CA VAL A 8 -9.23 0.35 6.58
C VAL A 8 -8.02 -0.21 5.83
N ALA A 9 -7.71 -1.50 5.93
CA ALA A 9 -6.62 -2.12 5.15
C ALA A 9 -6.86 -1.99 3.63
N SER A 10 -8.09 -2.17 3.16
CA SER A 10 -8.42 -1.91 1.75
C SER A 10 -8.24 -0.44 1.35
N ALA A 11 -8.61 0.49 2.22
CA ALA A 11 -8.38 1.91 2.02
C ALA A 11 -6.88 2.27 2.05
N VAL A 12 -6.07 1.56 2.84
CA VAL A 12 -4.60 1.69 2.81
C VAL A 12 -4.06 1.29 1.44
N ALA A 13 -4.43 0.13 0.91
CA ALA A 13 -3.98 -0.32 -0.41
C ALA A 13 -4.41 0.65 -1.53
N PHE A 14 -5.70 1.02 -1.56
CA PHE A 14 -6.23 1.90 -2.59
C PHE A 14 -5.68 3.33 -2.48
N GLY A 15 -5.70 3.89 -1.26
CA GLY A 15 -5.24 5.23 -0.99
C GLY A 15 -3.73 5.37 -1.13
N GLY A 16 -2.96 4.38 -0.68
CA GLY A 16 -1.51 4.32 -0.82
C GLY A 16 -1.08 4.33 -2.28
N ALA A 17 -1.65 3.43 -3.09
CA ALA A 17 -1.48 3.40 -4.54
C ALA A 17 -1.79 4.74 -5.20
N LEU A 18 -2.95 5.33 -4.90
CA LEU A 18 -3.38 6.59 -5.52
C LEU A 18 -2.47 7.77 -5.13
N VAL A 19 -2.17 7.91 -3.84
CA VAL A 19 -1.30 8.96 -3.34
C VAL A 19 0.09 8.83 -3.94
N PHE A 20 0.65 7.61 -3.98
CA PHE A 20 1.97 7.40 -4.56
C PHE A 20 2.00 7.67 -6.07
N PHE A 21 0.95 7.27 -6.79
CA PHE A 21 0.79 7.59 -8.20
C PHE A 21 0.75 9.10 -8.45
N VAL A 22 0.01 9.85 -7.64
CA VAL A 22 -0.02 11.32 -7.69
C VAL A 22 1.36 11.93 -7.43
N ILE A 23 2.11 11.41 -6.44
CA ILE A 23 3.50 11.84 -6.20
C ILE A 23 4.35 11.62 -7.46
N GLY A 24 4.23 10.46 -8.11
CA GLY A 24 4.89 10.17 -9.38
C GLY A 24 4.54 11.19 -10.48
N LEU A 25 3.26 11.52 -10.63
CA LEU A 25 2.80 12.52 -11.60
C LEU A 25 3.38 13.91 -11.31
N VAL A 26 3.42 14.32 -10.04
CA VAL A 26 4.04 15.59 -9.64
C VAL A 26 5.52 15.59 -9.98
N LEU A 27 6.24 14.51 -9.64
CA LEU A 27 7.67 14.38 -9.96
C LEU A 27 7.90 14.45 -11.47
N TRP A 28 7.14 13.70 -12.27
CA TRP A 28 7.24 13.72 -13.73
C TRP A 28 7.03 15.12 -14.30
N ARG A 29 6.03 15.86 -13.79
CA ARG A 29 5.79 17.25 -14.21
C ARG A 29 6.92 18.19 -13.84
N THR A 30 7.62 17.95 -12.73
CA THR A 30 8.72 18.81 -12.27
C THR A 30 10.07 18.49 -12.90
N THR A 31 10.35 17.22 -13.20
CA THR A 31 11.65 16.78 -13.74
C THR A 31 11.64 16.59 -15.25
N GLY A 32 10.46 16.40 -15.86
CA GLY A 32 10.30 16.02 -17.27
C GLY A 32 10.66 14.56 -17.57
N ASP A 33 11.15 13.81 -16.58
CA ASP A 33 11.59 12.42 -16.74
C ASP A 33 10.41 11.45 -16.53
N PRO A 34 9.95 10.72 -17.56
CA PRO A 34 8.86 9.76 -17.42
C PRO A 34 9.23 8.52 -16.61
N ASP A 35 10.52 8.22 -16.40
CA ASP A 35 10.94 7.02 -15.68
C ASP A 35 10.52 7.03 -14.21
N VAL A 36 10.31 8.21 -13.63
CA VAL A 36 9.79 8.38 -12.26
C VAL A 36 8.38 7.80 -12.07
N LEU A 37 7.64 7.53 -13.16
CA LEU A 37 6.32 6.92 -13.12
C LEU A 37 6.34 5.38 -13.11
N LYS A 38 7.48 4.74 -13.44
CA LYS A 38 7.56 3.28 -13.50
C LYS A 38 7.16 2.64 -12.17
N LEU A 39 7.77 3.12 -11.09
CA LEU A 39 7.55 2.56 -9.75
C LEU A 39 6.13 2.83 -9.22
N PRO A 40 5.60 4.07 -9.25
CA PRO A 40 4.22 4.33 -8.82
C PRO A 40 3.17 3.58 -9.64
N SER A 41 3.37 3.44 -10.97
CA SER A 41 2.47 2.66 -11.82
C SER A 41 2.49 1.18 -11.47
N PHE A 42 3.68 0.63 -11.22
CA PHE A 42 3.82 -0.76 -10.77
C PHE A 42 3.13 -1.02 -9.43
N ILE A 43 3.30 -0.12 -8.45
CA ILE A 43 2.61 -0.23 -7.16
C ILE A 43 1.09 -0.13 -7.34
N ALA A 44 0.58 0.76 -8.18
CA ALA A 44 -0.84 0.84 -8.45
C ALA A 44 -1.39 -0.47 -9.07
N VAL A 45 -0.68 -1.07 -10.01
CA VAL A 45 -1.05 -2.37 -10.60
C VAL A 45 -1.05 -3.49 -9.55
N LEU A 46 -0.17 -3.42 -8.54
CA LEU A 46 -0.08 -4.43 -7.49
C LEU A 46 -1.17 -4.25 -6.41
N GLU A 47 -1.38 -3.02 -5.94
CA GLU A 47 -2.21 -2.75 -4.77
C GLU A 47 -3.70 -2.59 -5.09
N LEU A 48 -4.07 -2.11 -6.28
CA LEU A 48 -5.49 -2.00 -6.65
C LEU A 48 -6.21 -3.37 -6.66
N PRO A 49 -5.62 -4.46 -7.21
CA PRO A 49 -6.17 -5.80 -7.05
C PRO A 49 -6.25 -6.27 -5.60
N VAL A 50 -5.25 -5.94 -4.77
CA VAL A 50 -5.28 -6.27 -3.33
C VAL A 50 -6.45 -5.56 -2.64
N ALA A 51 -6.61 -4.26 -2.88
CA ALA A 51 -7.71 -3.47 -2.35
C ALA A 51 -9.07 -4.07 -2.72
N ALA A 52 -9.27 -4.37 -4.01
CA ALA A 52 -10.49 -4.99 -4.52
C ALA A 52 -10.73 -6.38 -3.90
N SER A 53 -9.69 -7.20 -3.80
CA SER A 53 -9.75 -8.55 -3.23
C SER A 53 -10.18 -8.56 -1.77
N LEU A 54 -9.65 -7.62 -0.98
CA LEU A 54 -10.04 -7.44 0.42
C LEU A 54 -11.51 -6.98 0.53
N LEU A 55 -11.98 -6.12 -0.37
CA LEU A 55 -13.37 -5.66 -0.39
C LEU A 55 -14.35 -6.77 -0.74
N ILE A 56 -14.02 -7.64 -1.69
CA ILE A 56 -14.89 -8.75 -2.10
C ILE A 56 -14.68 -10.02 -1.25
N ARG A 57 -13.83 -9.95 -0.21
CA ARG A 57 -13.59 -11.03 0.77
C ARG A 57 -12.97 -12.30 0.15
N LEU A 58 -11.96 -12.14 -0.71
CA LEU A 58 -11.17 -13.29 -1.16
C LEU A 58 -10.33 -13.84 0.00
N ARG A 59 -10.74 -14.99 0.54
CA ARG A 59 -10.13 -15.57 1.76
C ARG A 59 -8.65 -15.88 1.62
N PHE A 60 -8.24 -16.40 0.46
CA PHE A 60 -6.84 -16.71 0.17
C PHE A 60 -5.95 -15.45 0.08
N MET A 61 -6.52 -14.25 0.02
CA MET A 61 -5.77 -12.99 -0.07
C MET A 61 -5.30 -12.46 1.28
N HIS A 62 -5.60 -13.12 2.40
CA HIS A 62 -5.19 -12.67 3.73
C HIS A 62 -3.66 -12.49 3.84
N TYR A 63 -2.88 -13.56 3.65
CA TYR A 63 -1.42 -13.49 3.70
C TYR A 63 -0.78 -12.78 2.51
N PRO A 64 -1.22 -13.00 1.26
CA PRO A 64 -0.71 -12.24 0.12
C PRO A 64 -0.82 -10.72 0.30
N ALA A 65 -1.94 -10.22 0.82
CA ALA A 65 -2.11 -8.78 1.08
C ALA A 65 -1.09 -8.26 2.11
N MET A 66 -0.86 -9.02 3.19
CA MET A 66 0.15 -8.66 4.19
C MET A 66 1.56 -8.64 3.60
N ILE A 67 1.90 -9.63 2.76
CA ILE A 67 3.20 -9.67 2.07
C ILE A 67 3.35 -8.45 1.16
N VAL A 68 2.34 -8.11 0.37
CA VAL A 68 2.35 -6.92 -0.48
C VAL A 68 2.57 -5.66 0.35
N PHE A 69 1.83 -5.48 1.46
CA PHE A 69 2.01 -4.30 2.32
C PHE A 69 3.42 -4.20 2.89
N ILE A 70 4.03 -5.32 3.30
CA ILE A 70 5.41 -5.34 3.79
C ILE A 70 6.37 -4.91 2.67
N LEU A 71 6.24 -5.49 1.47
CA LEU A 71 7.10 -5.15 0.34
C LEU A 71 6.97 -3.69 -0.09
N VAL A 72 5.74 -3.17 -0.14
CA VAL A 72 5.46 -1.76 -0.47
C VAL A 72 5.99 -0.83 0.62
N ALA A 73 5.84 -1.19 1.90
CA ALA A 73 6.41 -0.41 3.00
C ALA A 73 7.94 -0.33 2.93
N LEU A 74 8.60 -1.46 2.63
CA LEU A 74 10.05 -1.52 2.46
C LEU A 74 10.50 -0.69 1.26
N LEU A 75 9.78 -0.76 0.14
CA LEU A 75 10.07 0.04 -1.04
C LEU A 75 9.97 1.55 -0.75
N HIS A 76 8.95 1.98 -0.01
CA HIS A 76 8.86 3.36 0.45
C HIS A 76 10.00 3.75 1.38
N LEU A 77 10.48 2.84 2.23
CA LEU A 77 11.64 3.10 3.08
C LEU A 77 12.93 3.27 2.25
N VAL A 78 13.08 2.53 1.15
CA VAL A 78 14.17 2.77 0.18
C VAL A 78 14.09 4.19 -0.38
N ILE A 79 12.90 4.68 -0.72
CA ILE A 79 12.70 6.06 -1.19
C ILE A 79 13.04 7.08 -0.09
N VAL A 80 12.68 6.81 1.17
CA VAL A 80 13.05 7.66 2.31
C VAL A 80 14.56 7.81 2.44
N LEU A 81 15.31 6.75 2.17
CA LEU A 81 16.78 6.75 2.25
C LEU A 81 17.46 7.27 0.98
N ALA A 82 16.77 7.27 -0.15
CA ALA A 82 17.28 7.76 -1.42
C ALA A 82 17.49 9.28 -1.43
N GLU A 83 18.29 9.74 -2.39
CA GLU A 83 18.38 11.16 -2.72
C GLU A 83 17.15 11.64 -3.48
N GLY A 84 16.79 12.90 -3.29
CA GLY A 84 15.64 13.51 -3.95
C GLY A 84 14.91 14.53 -3.08
N PRO A 85 13.77 15.05 -3.55
CA PRO A 85 13.01 16.08 -2.84
C PRO A 85 12.58 15.60 -1.45
N ALA A 86 12.89 16.40 -0.42
CA ALA A 86 12.60 16.05 0.97
C ALA A 86 11.10 15.76 1.22
N TRP A 87 10.20 16.48 0.55
CA TRP A 87 8.75 16.28 0.68
C TRP A 87 8.31 14.89 0.16
N ALA A 88 8.90 14.39 -0.92
CA ALA A 88 8.56 13.08 -1.49
C ALA A 88 9.06 11.94 -0.59
N ARG A 89 10.21 12.15 0.06
CA ARG A 89 10.76 11.26 1.08
C ARG A 89 9.87 11.21 2.31
N VAL A 90 9.44 12.37 2.83
CA VAL A 90 8.49 12.43 3.96
C VAL A 90 7.18 11.73 3.62
N ALA A 91 6.61 12.00 2.45
CA ALA A 91 5.38 11.33 1.99
C ALA A 91 5.56 9.81 1.90
N SER A 92 6.71 9.33 1.40
CA SER A 92 7.03 7.89 1.38
C SER A 92 7.18 7.33 2.79
N GLY A 93 7.76 8.06 3.74
CA GLY A 93 7.82 7.63 5.15
C GLY A 93 6.44 7.42 5.76
N VAL A 94 5.51 8.35 5.49
CA VAL A 94 4.10 8.21 5.92
C VAL A 94 3.45 7.00 5.26
N LEU A 95 3.60 6.84 3.94
CA LEU A 95 3.06 5.70 3.22
C LEU A 95 3.62 4.38 3.77
N SER A 96 4.93 4.30 4.06
CA SER A 96 5.54 3.13 4.68
C SER A 96 4.87 2.79 6.01
N ALA A 97 4.71 3.76 6.91
CA ALA A 97 4.07 3.55 8.21
C ALA A 97 2.61 3.08 8.07
N VAL A 98 1.86 3.67 7.13
CA VAL A 98 0.46 3.30 6.89
C VAL A 98 0.33 1.88 6.35
N HIS A 99 1.23 1.41 5.48
CA HIS A 99 1.24 0.02 5.02
C HIS A 99 1.56 -0.96 6.16
N ILE A 100 2.53 -0.64 7.03
CA ILE A 100 2.81 -1.45 8.22
C ILE A 100 1.59 -1.49 9.15
N TYR A 101 0.89 -0.37 9.33
CA TYR A 101 -0.37 -0.34 10.07
C TYR A 101 -1.43 -1.24 9.43
N GLY A 102 -1.51 -1.27 8.10
CA GLY A 102 -2.35 -2.22 7.35
C GLY A 102 -2.05 -3.68 7.67
N VAL A 103 -0.76 -4.05 7.82
CA VAL A 103 -0.34 -5.40 8.24
C VAL A 103 -0.86 -5.73 9.64
N VAL A 104 -0.73 -4.78 10.58
CA VAL A 104 -1.23 -4.92 11.95
C VAL A 104 -2.73 -5.16 11.95
N LEU A 105 -3.50 -4.37 11.18
CA LEU A 105 -4.94 -4.52 11.05
C LEU A 105 -5.34 -5.90 10.50
N LEU A 106 -4.66 -6.36 9.46
CA LEU A 106 -4.91 -7.69 8.89
C LEU A 106 -4.51 -8.83 9.84
N ASN A 107 -3.63 -8.60 10.80
CA ASN A 107 -3.23 -9.60 11.78
C ASN A 107 -4.16 -9.69 13.00
N THR A 108 -5.15 -8.79 13.13
CA THR A 108 -6.14 -8.83 14.22
C THR A 108 -7.04 -10.06 14.14
N GLY A 109 -7.60 -10.48 15.28
CA GLY A 109 -8.56 -11.60 15.37
C GLY A 109 -9.76 -11.45 14.42
N PRO A 110 -10.48 -10.32 14.42
CA PRO A 110 -11.60 -10.10 13.51
C PRO A 110 -11.23 -10.20 12.02
N ALA A 111 -10.08 -9.66 11.62
CA ALA A 111 -9.62 -9.75 10.23
C ALA A 111 -9.26 -11.19 9.84
N ARG A 112 -8.57 -11.93 10.71
CA ARG A 112 -8.25 -13.36 10.55
C ARG A 112 -9.50 -14.20 10.37
N GLU A 113 -10.49 -14.05 11.25
CA GLU A 113 -11.75 -14.80 11.16
C GLU A 113 -12.53 -14.46 9.88
N HIS A 114 -12.51 -13.18 9.49
CA HIS A 114 -13.22 -12.72 8.32
C HIS A 114 -12.62 -13.24 7.00
N LEU A 115 -11.30 -13.25 6.90
CA LEU A 115 -10.55 -13.65 5.71
C LEU A 115 -10.11 -15.13 5.75
N GLY A 116 -10.29 -15.86 6.85
CA GLY A 116 -9.96 -17.28 6.94
C GLY A 116 -8.50 -17.57 7.29
N GLY A 117 -7.87 -16.69 8.08
CA GLY A 117 -6.60 -17.00 8.73
C GLY A 117 -6.74 -18.13 9.77
N PRO A 118 -5.66 -18.87 10.07
CA PRO A 118 -5.64 -19.90 11.10
C PRO A 118 -5.95 -19.32 12.48
N ARG A 119 -6.71 -20.09 13.26
CA ARG A 119 -7.07 -19.84 14.66
C ARG A 119 -5.87 -20.09 15.56
#